data_AF-A0A142YQ24-F1
#
_entry.id   AF-A0A142YQ24-F1
#
_cell.length_a   1.000
_cell.length_b   1.000
_cell.length_c   1.000
_cell.angle_alpha   90.00
_cell.angle_beta   90.00
_cell.angle_gamma   90.00
#
_symmetry.space_group_name_H-M   'P 1'
#
loop_
_entity.id
_entity.type
_entity.pdbx_description
1 polymer ?
#
loop_
_entity_poly.entity_id
_entity_poly.type
_entity_poly.pdbx_seq_one_letter_code
_entity_poly.pdbx_strand_id
1 'polypeptide(L)'
;MHLEPEDQEYLRAELLAFLDRLGDPEARRPYDPLPAAVEAAEVPDDLLEPLGRVLDLSLSSGRLRRLHGPAAEMSANRLFRRTPQGRAIRETLDEANLALTGLRGQSIRSIDFAPRSPGTLTLSIETDRCRARFVVDAAGVRCQGVELDL
;
A
#
# COMPACT_ATOMS: atom_id res chain seq x y z
N MET A 1 8.99 13.93 -8.00
CA MET A 1 8.43 12.78 -8.77
C MET A 1 7.78 13.27 -10.06
N HIS A 2 8.28 12.86 -11.22
CA HIS A 2 7.66 13.17 -12.51
C HIS A 2 6.44 12.28 -12.81
N LEU A 3 5.43 12.86 -13.46
CA LEU A 3 4.19 12.22 -13.89
C LEU A 3 4.14 12.14 -15.42
N GLU A 4 3.73 10.99 -15.95
CA GLU A 4 3.42 10.87 -17.38
C GLU A 4 2.09 11.60 -17.70
N PRO A 5 1.85 12.05 -18.94
CA PRO A 5 0.64 12.82 -19.29
C PRO A 5 -0.67 12.09 -18.95
N GLU A 6 -0.73 10.77 -19.18
CA GLU A 6 -1.89 9.94 -18.85
C GLU A 6 -2.12 9.89 -17.32
N ASP A 7 -1.03 9.81 -16.54
CA ASP A 7 -1.09 9.77 -15.09
C ASP A 7 -1.59 11.09 -14.51
N GLN A 8 -1.13 12.18 -15.10
CA GLN A 8 -1.54 13.53 -14.73
C GLN A 8 -3.05 13.73 -14.88
N GLU A 9 -3.65 13.26 -15.98
CA GLU A 9 -5.08 13.42 -16.25
C GLU A 9 -5.94 12.71 -15.19
N TYR A 10 -5.68 11.42 -14.95
CA TYR A 10 -6.45 10.64 -13.97
C TYR A 10 -6.22 11.14 -12.54
N LEU A 11 -4.97 11.49 -12.21
CA LEU A 11 -4.63 11.97 -10.88
C LEU A 11 -5.28 13.31 -10.58
N ARG A 12 -5.35 14.21 -11.58
CA ARG A 12 -6.06 15.49 -11.44
C ARG A 12 -7.54 15.26 -11.13
N ALA A 13 -8.20 14.38 -11.88
CA ALA A 13 -9.62 14.08 -11.68
C ALA A 13 -9.89 13.49 -10.28
N GLU A 14 -9.07 12.53 -9.85
CA GLU A 14 -9.21 11.89 -8.54
C GLU A 14 -8.87 12.83 -7.39
N LEU A 15 -7.84 13.66 -7.54
CA LEU A 15 -7.47 14.66 -6.54
C LEU A 15 -8.56 15.70 -6.33
N LEU A 16 -9.14 16.25 -7.40
CA LEU A 16 -10.26 17.19 -7.29
C LEU A 16 -11.46 16.53 -6.59
N ALA A 17 -11.80 15.31 -7.00
CA ALA A 17 -12.89 14.55 -6.37
C ALA A 17 -12.63 14.22 -4.89
N PHE A 18 -11.37 14.03 -4.50
CA PHE A 18 -10.97 13.84 -3.10
C PHE A 18 -11.09 15.14 -2.31
N LEU A 19 -10.55 16.24 -2.84
CA LEU A 19 -10.56 17.55 -2.20
C LEU A 19 -11.97 18.09 -2.00
N ASP A 20 -12.88 17.86 -2.95
CA ASP A 20 -14.29 18.25 -2.85
C ASP A 20 -15.03 17.52 -1.72
N ARG A 21 -14.57 16.33 -1.33
CA ARG A 21 -15.18 15.54 -0.26
C ARG A 21 -14.70 15.89 1.14
N LEU A 22 -13.50 16.49 1.27
CA LEU A 22 -12.92 16.73 2.59
C LEU A 22 -13.74 17.72 3.41
N GLY A 23 -14.39 18.72 2.79
CA GLY A 23 -15.36 19.64 3.40
C GLY A 23 -14.79 20.60 4.47
N ASP A 24 -13.90 20.10 5.32
CA ASP A 24 -13.14 20.80 6.36
C ASP A 24 -11.85 21.43 5.77
N PRO A 25 -11.69 22.76 5.84
CA PRO A 25 -10.49 23.44 5.38
C PRO A 25 -9.19 22.97 6.05
N GLU A 26 -9.21 22.63 7.34
CA GLU A 26 -7.99 22.21 8.05
C GLU A 26 -7.55 20.82 7.61
N ALA A 27 -8.50 19.89 7.42
CA ALA A 27 -8.23 18.57 6.85
C ALA A 27 -7.73 18.65 5.39
N ARG A 28 -8.14 19.68 4.64
CA ARG A 28 -7.76 19.92 3.25
C ARG A 28 -6.36 20.50 3.09
N ARG A 29 -5.92 21.32 4.05
CA ARG A 29 -4.66 22.07 4.02
C ARG A 29 -3.41 21.27 3.61
N PRO A 30 -3.18 20.02 4.07
CA PRO A 30 -2.01 19.23 3.66
C PRO A 30 -1.99 18.87 2.16
N TYR A 31 -3.14 18.96 1.48
CA TYR A 31 -3.33 18.54 0.10
C TYR A 31 -3.44 19.73 -0.88
N ASP A 32 -3.62 20.96 -0.37
CA ASP A 32 -3.81 22.16 -1.19
C ASP A 32 -2.68 22.43 -2.22
N PRO A 33 -1.41 22.07 -1.97
CA PRO A 33 -0.36 22.24 -2.98
C PRO A 33 -0.41 21.19 -4.11
N LEU A 34 -1.09 20.05 -3.91
CA LEU A 34 -1.08 18.93 -4.86
C LEU A 34 -1.65 19.29 -6.24
N PRO A 35 -2.77 20.03 -6.39
CA PRO A 35 -3.32 20.33 -7.70
C PRO A 35 -2.33 21.07 -8.61
N ALA A 36 -1.58 22.03 -8.05
CA ALA A 36 -0.57 22.77 -8.79
C ALA A 36 0.62 21.87 -9.19
N ALA A 37 1.05 21.00 -8.27
CA ALA A 37 2.12 20.04 -8.54
C ALA A 37 1.74 19.01 -9.63
N VAL A 38 0.50 18.50 -9.58
CA VAL A 38 -0.03 17.60 -10.61
C VAL A 38 -0.15 18.33 -11.96
N GLU A 39 -0.63 19.57 -11.98
CA GLU A 39 -0.71 20.37 -13.22
C GLU A 39 0.67 20.63 -13.85
N ALA A 40 1.70 20.77 -13.03
CA ALA A 40 3.09 20.89 -13.47
C ALA A 40 3.75 19.57 -13.90
N ALA A 41 3.02 18.44 -13.84
CA ALA A 41 3.54 17.09 -14.05
C ALA A 41 4.74 16.72 -13.14
N GLU A 42 4.87 17.39 -11.99
CA GLU A 42 5.97 17.21 -11.06
C GLU A 42 5.48 17.37 -9.62
N VAL A 43 5.57 16.29 -8.85
CA VAL A 43 5.21 16.26 -7.44
C VAL A 43 6.47 16.31 -6.57
N PRO A 44 6.72 17.41 -5.84
CA PRO A 44 7.82 17.55 -4.91
C PRO A 44 7.81 16.49 -3.79
N ASP A 45 8.96 16.23 -3.18
CA ASP A 45 9.14 15.12 -2.23
C ASP A 45 8.31 15.30 -0.93
N ASP A 46 8.12 16.53 -0.48
CA ASP A 46 7.29 16.89 0.68
C ASP A 46 5.79 16.65 0.42
N LEU A 47 5.37 16.59 -0.84
CA LEU A 47 4.00 16.28 -1.23
C LEU A 47 3.75 14.79 -1.49
N LEU A 48 4.78 13.94 -1.46
CA LEU A 48 4.62 12.51 -1.72
C LEU A 48 3.81 11.78 -0.66
N GLU A 49 3.90 12.20 0.61
CA GLU A 49 3.09 11.61 1.68
C GLU A 49 1.59 11.97 1.52
N PRO A 50 1.20 13.25 1.37
CA PRO A 50 -0.17 13.62 1.00
C PRO A 50 -0.67 12.88 -0.25
N LEU A 51 0.13 12.82 -1.31
CA LEU A 51 -0.22 12.11 -2.53
C LEU A 51 -0.46 10.61 -2.27
N GLY A 52 0.40 9.98 -1.47
CA GLY A 52 0.25 8.57 -1.08
C GLY A 52 -1.08 8.28 -0.42
N ARG A 53 -1.58 9.18 0.45
CA ARG A 53 -2.90 9.02 1.08
C ARG A 53 -4.05 9.12 0.07
N VAL A 54 -3.96 10.02 -0.90
CA VAL A 54 -4.96 10.14 -1.98
C VAL A 54 -4.99 8.86 -2.82
N LEU A 55 -3.81 8.41 -3.26
CA LEU A 55 -3.69 7.19 -4.07
C LEU A 55 -4.18 5.95 -3.33
N ASP A 56 -3.83 5.79 -2.05
CA ASP A 56 -4.29 4.67 -1.22
C ASP A 56 -5.82 4.59 -1.14
N LEU A 57 -6.48 5.73 -0.90
CA LEU A 57 -7.93 5.79 -0.85
C LEU A 57 -8.59 5.52 -2.22
N SER A 58 -8.05 6.09 -3.30
CA SER A 58 -8.56 5.89 -4.65
C SER A 58 -8.38 4.44 -5.14
N LEU A 59 -7.28 3.77 -4.74
CA LEU A 59 -7.01 2.37 -5.03
C LEU A 59 -7.89 1.43 -4.20
N SER A 60 -7.92 1.60 -2.88
CA SER A 60 -8.68 0.74 -1.96
C SER A 60 -10.19 0.79 -2.18
N SER A 61 -10.72 1.93 -2.65
CA SER A 61 -12.14 2.06 -3.01
C SER A 61 -12.51 1.45 -4.37
N GLY A 62 -11.52 1.03 -5.18
CA GLY A 62 -11.72 0.56 -6.56
C GLY A 62 -12.24 1.63 -7.53
N ARG A 63 -12.25 2.90 -7.09
CA ARG A 63 -12.82 4.02 -7.86
C ARG A 63 -12.04 4.28 -9.15
N LEU A 64 -10.71 4.27 -9.08
CA LEU A 64 -9.82 4.43 -10.24
C LEU A 64 -10.16 3.46 -11.36
N ARG A 65 -10.25 2.16 -11.03
CA ARG A 65 -10.61 1.13 -12.00
C ARG A 65 -11.99 1.34 -12.61
N ARG A 66 -12.98 1.70 -11.78
CA ARG A 66 -14.36 1.89 -12.21
C ARG A 66 -14.54 3.10 -13.14
N LEU A 67 -13.81 4.20 -12.89
CA LEU A 67 -13.98 5.45 -13.64
C LEU A 67 -13.02 5.60 -14.81
N HIS A 68 -11.79 5.11 -14.66
CA HIS A 68 -10.70 5.30 -15.61
C HIS A 68 -10.14 3.99 -16.18
N GLY A 69 -10.68 2.85 -15.76
CA GLY A 69 -10.32 1.53 -16.28
C GLY A 69 -9.06 0.92 -15.64
N PRO A 70 -8.71 -0.31 -16.07
CA PRO A 70 -7.58 -1.06 -15.49
C PRO A 70 -6.22 -0.38 -15.69
N ALA A 71 -6.02 0.33 -16.81
CA ALA A 71 -4.77 1.02 -17.10
C ALA A 71 -4.46 2.11 -16.06
N ALA A 72 -5.46 2.91 -15.70
CA ALA A 72 -5.35 3.95 -14.67
C ALA A 72 -5.07 3.35 -13.29
N GLU A 73 -5.75 2.26 -12.92
CA GLU A 73 -5.48 1.54 -11.67
C GLU A 73 -4.04 1.00 -11.61
N MET A 74 -3.55 0.42 -12.71
CA MET A 74 -2.16 -0.05 -12.80
C MET A 74 -1.17 1.10 -12.65
N SER A 75 -1.46 2.25 -13.26
CA SER A 75 -0.56 3.39 -13.16
C SER A 75 -0.54 4.03 -11.77
N ALA A 76 -1.71 4.22 -11.17
CA ALA A 76 -1.84 4.67 -9.79
C ALA A 76 -1.10 3.74 -8.82
N ASN A 77 -1.14 2.41 -9.03
CA ASN A 77 -0.34 1.45 -8.27
C ASN A 77 1.18 1.70 -8.43
N ARG A 78 1.67 2.03 -9.64
CA ARG A 78 3.08 2.36 -9.86
C ARG A 78 3.48 3.64 -9.14
N LEU A 79 2.63 4.68 -9.20
CA LEU A 79 2.87 5.93 -8.48
C LEU A 79 2.85 5.72 -6.97
N PHE A 80 1.87 4.96 -6.45
CA PHE A 80 1.76 4.67 -5.03
C PHE A 80 3.01 3.98 -4.49
N ARG A 81 3.59 3.02 -5.22
CA ARG A 81 4.86 2.37 -4.83
C ARG A 81 6.05 3.32 -4.68
N ARG A 82 5.97 4.53 -5.25
CA ARG A 82 7.02 5.56 -5.17
C ARG A 82 6.81 6.52 -3.99
N THR A 83 5.68 6.46 -3.28
CA THR A 83 5.41 7.29 -2.09
C THR A 83 6.02 6.68 -0.82
N PRO A 84 6.16 7.44 0.28
CA PRO A 84 6.60 6.89 1.56
C PRO A 84 5.79 5.67 2.02
N GLN A 85 4.47 5.69 1.86
CA GLN A 85 3.58 4.59 2.24
C GLN A 85 3.83 3.33 1.40
N GLY A 86 3.97 3.48 0.07
CA GLY A 86 4.28 2.36 -0.81
C GLY A 86 5.67 1.77 -0.54
N ARG A 87 6.65 2.60 -0.16
CA ARG A 87 7.97 2.14 0.27
C ARG A 87 7.91 1.38 1.59
N ALA A 88 7.18 1.88 2.58
CA ALA A 88 7.00 1.19 3.86
C ALA A 88 6.38 -0.21 3.66
N ILE A 89 5.37 -0.35 2.80
CA ILE A 89 4.80 -1.68 2.46
C ILE A 89 5.88 -2.61 1.91
N ARG A 90 6.72 -2.10 0.99
CA ARG A 90 7.82 -2.89 0.41
C ARG A 90 8.84 -3.33 1.46
N GLU A 91 9.18 -2.47 2.40
CA GLU A 91 10.08 -2.81 3.53
C GLU A 91 9.50 -3.97 4.35
N THR A 92 8.21 -3.93 4.69
CA THR A 92 7.56 -5.05 5.42
C THR A 92 7.59 -6.35 4.63
N LEU A 93 7.40 -6.29 3.30
CA LEU A 93 7.48 -7.47 2.44
C LEU A 93 8.88 -8.05 2.39
N ASP A 94 9.91 -7.21 2.34
CA ASP A 94 11.31 -7.64 2.35
C ASP A 94 11.65 -8.35 3.68
N GLU A 95 11.20 -7.82 4.82
CA GLU A 95 11.32 -8.48 6.13
C GLU A 95 10.58 -9.83 6.19
N ALA A 96 9.34 -9.88 5.69
CA ALA A 96 8.56 -11.12 5.65
C ALA A 96 9.23 -12.18 4.76
N ASN A 97 9.75 -11.78 3.60
CA ASN A 97 10.49 -12.67 2.69
C ASN A 97 11.79 -13.19 3.30
N LEU A 98 12.48 -12.37 4.10
CA LEU A 98 13.64 -12.80 4.85
C LEU A 98 13.27 -13.89 5.87
N ALA A 99 12.18 -13.71 6.63
CA ALA A 99 11.68 -14.72 7.55
C ALA A 99 11.27 -16.02 6.84
N LEU A 100 10.57 -15.90 5.70
CA LEU A 100 10.18 -17.04 4.86
C LEU A 100 11.39 -17.79 4.30
N THR A 101 12.50 -17.10 4.02
CA THR A 101 13.76 -17.72 3.58
C THR A 101 14.32 -18.67 4.64
N GLY A 102 14.11 -18.37 5.93
CA GLY A 102 14.47 -19.25 7.04
C GLY A 102 13.74 -20.60 7.04
N LEU A 103 12.58 -20.68 6.37
CA LEU A 103 11.78 -21.91 6.26
C LEU A 103 12.21 -22.83 5.10
N ARG A 104 13.16 -22.40 4.26
CA ARG A 104 13.59 -23.18 3.10
C ARG A 104 14.18 -24.53 3.52
N GLY A 105 13.75 -25.59 2.83
CA GLY A 105 14.20 -26.96 3.08
C GLY A 105 13.57 -27.63 4.30
N GLN A 106 12.65 -26.95 5.00
CA GLN A 106 11.85 -27.52 6.07
C GLN A 106 10.59 -28.19 5.51
N SER A 107 10.11 -29.24 6.18
CA SER A 107 8.86 -29.92 5.82
C SER A 107 7.69 -29.16 6.42
N ILE A 108 6.80 -28.63 5.58
CA ILE A 108 5.59 -27.93 6.05
C ILE A 108 4.59 -28.94 6.63
N ARG A 109 4.16 -28.71 7.87
CA ARG A 109 3.10 -29.49 8.55
C ARG A 109 1.72 -28.86 8.35
N SER A 110 1.61 -27.54 8.45
CA SER A 110 0.36 -26.81 8.24
C SER A 110 0.61 -25.39 7.74
N ILE A 111 -0.38 -24.86 7.00
CA ILE A 111 -0.48 -23.47 6.60
C ILE A 111 -1.94 -23.05 6.78
N ASP A 112 -2.20 -22.01 7.56
CA ASP A 112 -3.55 -21.52 7.81
C ASP A 112 -3.62 -20.00 7.87
N PHE A 113 -4.78 -19.48 7.47
CA PHE A 113 -5.17 -18.10 7.70
C PHE A 113 -6.25 -18.04 8.78
N ALA A 114 -6.12 -17.11 9.71
CA ALA A 114 -7.12 -16.81 10.72
C ALA A 114 -7.44 -15.31 10.73
N PRO A 115 -8.70 -14.90 10.89
CA PRO A 115 -9.04 -13.49 11.09
C PRO A 115 -8.46 -13.00 12.44
N ARG A 116 -7.84 -11.82 12.44
CA ARG A 116 -7.37 -11.15 13.67
C ARG A 116 -8.27 -9.98 14.07
N SER A 117 -8.63 -9.16 13.09
CA SER A 117 -9.55 -8.02 13.19
C SER A 117 -10.08 -7.68 11.78
N PRO A 118 -11.11 -6.84 11.64
CA PRO A 118 -11.58 -6.41 10.31
C PRO A 118 -10.42 -5.87 9.46
N GLY A 119 -10.23 -6.43 8.26
CA GLY A 119 -9.14 -6.06 7.35
C GLY A 119 -7.74 -6.57 7.74
N THR A 120 -7.63 -7.41 8.77
CA THR A 120 -6.34 -7.97 9.24
C THR A 120 -6.43 -9.48 9.42
N LEU A 121 -5.51 -10.19 8.78
CA LEU A 121 -5.39 -11.65 8.85
C LEU A 121 -4.08 -12.04 9.52
N THR A 122 -4.08 -13.20 10.17
CA THR A 122 -2.86 -13.88 10.60
C THR A 122 -2.61 -15.05 9.66
N LEU A 123 -1.39 -15.18 9.13
CA LEU A 123 -0.90 -16.38 8.44
C LEU A 123 0.01 -17.15 9.40
N SER A 124 -0.32 -18.40 9.67
CA SER A 124 0.52 -19.33 10.44
C SER A 124 1.14 -20.35 9.49
N ILE A 125 2.45 -20.58 9.62
CA ILE A 125 3.16 -21.65 8.93
C ILE A 125 3.86 -22.50 9.97
N GLU A 126 3.47 -23.77 10.06
CA GLU A 126 4.14 -24.75 10.91
C GLU A 126 4.98 -25.69 10.04
N THR A 127 6.21 -25.93 10.48
CA THR A 127 7.14 -26.85 9.85
C THR A 127 7.57 -27.95 10.82
N ASP A 128 8.47 -28.82 10.37
CA ASP A 128 9.13 -29.80 11.23
C ASP A 128 10.07 -29.20 12.28
N ARG A 129 10.38 -27.90 12.20
CA ARG A 129 11.40 -27.24 13.05
C ARG A 129 10.92 -25.98 13.75
N CYS A 130 9.86 -25.33 13.26
CA CYS A 130 9.40 -24.07 13.81
C CYS A 130 7.95 -23.74 13.42
N ARG A 131 7.39 -22.75 14.11
CA ARG A 131 6.14 -22.10 13.77
C ARG A 131 6.38 -20.61 13.53
N ALA A 132 6.10 -20.14 12.32
CA ALA A 132 6.18 -18.72 11.96
C ALA A 132 4.77 -18.12 11.89
N ARG A 133 4.61 -16.90 12.40
CA ARG A 133 3.36 -16.14 12.33
C ARG A 133 3.56 -14.80 11.65
N PHE A 134 2.67 -14.47 10.72
CA PHE A 134 2.67 -13.21 9.99
C PHE A 134 1.32 -12.51 10.15
N VAL A 135 1.33 -11.18 10.27
CA VAL A 135 0.13 -10.35 10.18
C VAL A 135 0.08 -9.72 8.80
N VAL A 136 -1.07 -9.83 8.15
CA VAL A 136 -1.33 -9.29 6.81
C VAL A 136 -2.47 -8.27 6.90
N ASP A 137 -2.20 -7.03 6.50
CA ASP A 137 -3.19 -5.97 6.39
C ASP A 137 -2.85 -4.99 5.25
N ALA A 138 -3.60 -3.89 5.14
CA ALA A 138 -3.37 -2.86 4.13
C ALA A 138 -1.97 -2.22 4.21
N ALA A 139 -1.31 -2.28 5.38
CA ALA A 139 0.04 -1.75 5.56
C ALA A 139 1.15 -2.75 5.18
N GLY A 140 0.79 -3.98 4.77
CA GLY A 140 1.71 -4.98 4.27
C GLY A 140 1.72 -6.27 5.08
N VAL A 141 2.89 -6.93 5.15
CA VAL A 141 3.06 -8.23 5.80
C VAL A 141 4.14 -8.13 6.86
N ARG A 142 3.82 -8.41 8.12
CA ARG A 142 4.76 -8.31 9.25
C ARG A 142 4.94 -9.65 9.94
N CYS A 143 6.18 -10.11 10.06
CA CYS A 143 6.49 -11.29 10.88
C CYS A 143 6.33 -10.94 12.37
N GLN A 144 5.46 -11.65 13.08
CA GLN A 144 5.25 -11.48 14.52
C GLN A 144 6.25 -12.28 15.35
N GLY A 145 6.80 -13.35 14.79
CA GLY A 145 7.77 -14.20 15.45
C GLY A 145 7.92 -15.56 14.80
N VAL A 146 9.02 -16.22 15.13
CA VAL A 146 9.34 -17.60 14.78
C VAL A 146 9.62 -18.33 16.10
N GLU A 147 8.76 -19.30 16.42
CA GLU A 147 8.89 -20.17 17.59
C GLU A 147 9.57 -21.46 17.13
N LEU A 148 10.66 -21.87 17.79
CA LEU A 148 11.39 -23.10 17.45
C LEU A 148 10.75 -24.28 18.20
N ASP A 149 10.50 -25.38 17.48
CA ASP A 149 10.13 -26.65 18.10
C ASP A 149 11.43 -27.26 18.68
N LEU A 150 11.59 -27.22 20.00
CA LEU A 150 12.69 -27.85 20.75
C LEU A 150 12.47 -29.35 20.97
#